data_AF-E5RVK5-F1
#
_entry.id   AF-E5RVK5-F1
#
_cell.length_a   1.000
_cell.length_b   1.000
_cell.length_c   1.000
_cell.angle_alpha   90.00
_cell.angle_beta   90.00
_cell.angle_gamma   90.00
#
_symmetry.space_group_name_H-M   'P 1'
#
loop_
_entity.id
_entity.type
_entity.pdbx_description
1 polymer ?
#
loop_
_entity_poly.entity_id
_entity_poly.type
_entity_poly.pdbx_seq_one_letter_code
_entity_poly.pdbx_strand_id
1 'polypeptide(L)'
;MPQSAEKVLDHAPLFREPEYRKMLAEKKRNFERPYPDRTVTDQREFTKTWHYREINLAREALVVNPAKACQPLGAVFAAAGFERTMSFVHGSQGCVAYYRSHLSRHFKEPSSAVSSSMTEDAAVFGGLKNMVDGLANTYKLYDPKMIAVSTTCMAEVIGDDLHGFIENAKDEG
;
A
#
# COMPACT_ATOMS: atom_id res chain seq x y z
N MET A 1 29.14 -25.29 9.26
CA MET A 1 28.56 -24.01 8.81
C MET A 1 27.23 -24.35 8.18
N PRO A 2 26.10 -23.72 8.59
CA PRO A 2 24.77 -24.12 8.10
C PRO A 2 24.61 -23.90 6.60
N GLN A 3 25.38 -22.96 6.07
CA GLN A 3 25.36 -22.58 4.68
C GLN A 3 26.54 -23.20 3.93
N SER A 4 26.25 -23.75 2.75
CA SER A 4 27.25 -24.19 1.78
C SER A 4 27.14 -23.34 0.52
N ALA A 5 28.27 -22.92 -0.05
CA ALA A 5 28.29 -22.23 -1.34
C ALA A 5 27.78 -23.13 -2.49
N GLU A 6 27.91 -24.45 -2.35
CA GLU A 6 27.43 -25.44 -3.33
C GLU A 6 25.91 -25.63 -3.27
N LYS A 7 25.28 -25.36 -2.11
CA LYS A 7 23.85 -25.47 -1.92
C LYS A 7 23.36 -24.45 -0.91
N VAL A 8 23.03 -23.26 -1.42
CA VAL A 8 22.49 -22.18 -0.61
C VAL A 8 21.08 -22.54 -0.13
N LEU A 9 20.92 -22.67 1.19
CA LEU A 9 19.63 -22.75 1.86
C LEU A 9 19.04 -21.35 1.99
N ASP A 10 17.90 -21.09 1.34
CA ASP A 10 17.14 -19.87 1.56
C ASP A 10 16.36 -19.89 2.89
N HIS A 11 15.58 -18.85 3.17
CA HIS A 11 14.86 -18.71 4.43
C HIS A 11 13.92 -19.88 4.76
N ALA A 12 13.39 -20.63 3.79
CA ALA A 12 12.46 -21.72 4.06
C ALA A 12 13.12 -22.95 4.72
N PRO A 13 14.19 -23.55 4.16
CA PRO A 13 14.91 -24.65 4.80
C PRO A 13 15.89 -24.19 5.87
N LEU A 14 16.54 -23.02 5.73
CA LEU A 14 17.60 -22.57 6.65
C LEU A 14 17.13 -22.53 8.11
N PHE A 15 15.96 -21.95 8.38
CA PHE A 15 15.45 -21.85 9.76
C PHE A 15 14.91 -23.16 10.34
N ARG A 16 14.98 -24.27 9.59
CA ARG A 16 14.66 -25.62 10.07
C ARG A 16 15.89 -26.35 10.58
N GLU A 17 17.09 -25.83 10.34
CA GLU A 17 18.33 -26.41 10.85
C GLU A 17 18.35 -26.41 12.40
N PRO A 18 19.00 -27.40 13.03
CA PRO A 18 18.90 -27.62 14.47
C PRO A 18 19.27 -26.40 15.32
N GLU A 19 20.30 -25.65 14.93
CA GLU A 19 20.76 -24.46 15.62
C GLU A 19 19.75 -23.31 15.58
N TYR A 20 19.08 -23.10 14.44
CA TYR A 20 18.04 -22.08 14.32
C TYR A 20 16.76 -22.48 15.06
N ARG A 21 16.39 -23.77 15.02
CA ARG A 21 15.26 -24.28 15.81
C ARG A 21 15.51 -24.11 17.32
N LYS A 22 16.72 -24.41 17.78
CA LYS A 22 17.13 -24.20 19.18
C LYS A 22 17.07 -22.72 19.54
N MET A 23 17.66 -21.84 18.72
CA MET A 23 17.65 -20.39 18.94
C MET A 23 16.22 -19.84 19.03
N LEU A 24 15.33 -20.22 18.10
CA LEU A 24 13.93 -19.77 18.11
C LEU A 24 13.16 -20.31 19.33
N ALA A 25 13.42 -21.55 19.74
CA ALA A 25 12.81 -22.12 20.94
C ALA A 25 13.27 -21.40 22.22
N GLU A 26 14.56 -21.08 22.32
CA GLU A 26 15.12 -20.30 23.42
C GLU A 26 14.56 -18.87 23.45
N LYS A 27 14.43 -18.23 22.28
CA LYS A 27 13.79 -16.92 22.14
C LYS A 27 12.35 -16.96 22.66
N LYS A 28 11.54 -17.91 22.18
CA LYS A 28 10.14 -18.10 22.60
C LYS A 28 10.04 -18.33 24.10
N ARG A 29 10.85 -19.24 24.65
CA ARG A 29 10.83 -19.59 26.08
C ARG A 29 11.24 -18.44 26.98
N ASN A 30 12.30 -17.73 26.63
CA ASN A 30 12.96 -16.81 27.56
C ASN A 30 12.47 -15.36 27.42
N PHE A 31 11.98 -14.94 26.25
CA PHE A 31 11.80 -13.50 25.96
C PHE A 31 10.43 -13.12 25.36
N GLU A 32 9.64 -14.06 24.83
CA GLU A 32 8.39 -13.73 24.13
C GLU A 32 7.13 -13.74 25.00
N ARG A 33 7.19 -14.30 26.22
CA ARG A 33 6.02 -14.52 27.10
C ARG A 33 4.83 -15.16 26.35
N PRO A 34 5.01 -16.33 25.71
CA PRO A 34 3.98 -16.94 24.89
C PRO A 34 2.82 -17.48 25.74
N TYR A 35 1.61 -17.47 25.20
CA TYR A 35 0.52 -18.28 25.75
C TYR A 35 0.87 -19.78 25.66
N PRO A 36 0.40 -20.62 26.60
CA PRO A 36 0.57 -22.07 26.52
C PRO A 36 -0.01 -22.64 25.22
N ASP A 37 0.66 -23.64 24.64
CA ASP A 37 0.26 -24.23 23.35
C ASP A 37 -1.16 -24.83 23.39
N ARG A 38 -1.62 -25.32 24.57
CA ARG A 38 -3.00 -25.74 24.78
C ARG A 38 -3.99 -24.60 24.57
N THR A 39 -3.74 -23.44 25.16
CA THR A 39 -4.62 -22.26 25.01
C THR A 39 -4.71 -21.81 23.56
N VAL A 40 -3.59 -21.82 22.84
CA VAL A 40 -3.57 -21.50 21.40
C VAL A 40 -4.39 -22.51 20.60
N THR A 41 -4.27 -23.80 20.93
CA THR A 41 -5.02 -24.88 20.27
C THR A 41 -6.53 -24.75 20.56
N ASP A 42 -6.91 -24.52 21.81
CA ASP A 42 -8.30 -24.37 22.22
C ASP A 42 -8.96 -23.16 21.52
N GLN A 43 -8.26 -22.02 21.45
CA GLN A 43 -8.72 -20.85 20.70
C GLN A 43 -8.85 -21.12 19.20
N ARG A 44 -7.90 -21.85 18.60
CA ARG A 44 -7.97 -22.23 17.17
C ARG A 44 -9.17 -23.13 16.88
N GLU A 45 -9.52 -24.04 17.77
CA GLU A 45 -10.72 -24.87 17.57
C GLU A 45 -12.00 -24.08 17.83
N PHE A 46 -12.00 -23.17 18.81
CA PHE A 46 -13.12 -22.26 19.07
C PHE A 46 -13.46 -21.38 17.86
N THR A 47 -12.47 -20.80 17.18
CA THR A 47 -12.71 -19.93 16.01
C THR A 47 -13.32 -20.65 14.80
N LYS A 48 -13.35 -21.98 14.80
CA LYS A 48 -14.01 -22.80 13.77
C LYS A 48 -15.46 -23.15 14.11
N THR A 49 -15.94 -22.81 15.31
CA THR A 49 -17.29 -23.20 15.77
C THR A 49 -18.39 -22.31 15.22
N TRP A 50 -19.62 -22.82 15.23
CA TRP A 50 -20.83 -22.05 14.92
C TRP A 50 -21.08 -20.91 15.89
N HIS A 51 -20.78 -21.11 17.17
CA HIS A 51 -20.90 -20.04 18.16
C HIS A 51 -19.99 -18.86 17.81
N TYR A 52 -18.74 -19.12 17.44
CA TYR A 52 -17.83 -18.06 17.01
C TYR A 52 -18.29 -17.38 15.72
N ARG A 53 -18.88 -18.13 14.77
CA ARG A 53 -19.45 -17.56 13.55
C ARG A 53 -20.50 -16.49 13.88
N GLU A 54 -21.43 -16.76 14.81
CA GLU A 54 -22.47 -15.78 15.18
C GLU A 54 -21.85 -14.49 15.74
N ILE A 55 -20.86 -14.60 16.63
CA ILE A 55 -20.13 -13.44 17.17
C ILE A 55 -19.38 -12.71 16.04
N ASN A 56 -18.75 -13.45 15.14
CA ASN A 56 -17.98 -12.91 14.03
C ASN A 56 -18.88 -12.14 13.04
N LEU A 57 -20.09 -12.62 12.78
CA LEU A 57 -21.07 -11.99 11.88
C LEU A 57 -21.85 -10.84 12.54
N ALA A 58 -21.90 -10.81 13.88
CA ALA A 58 -22.47 -9.70 14.63
C ALA A 58 -21.56 -8.45 14.71
N ARG A 59 -20.40 -8.44 14.04
CA ARG A 59 -19.49 -7.29 14.03
C ARG A 59 -20.07 -6.14 13.20
N GLU A 60 -20.02 -4.93 13.76
CA GLU A 60 -20.48 -3.71 13.08
C GLU A 60 -19.35 -2.78 12.63
N ALA A 61 -18.23 -2.73 13.36
CA ALA A 61 -17.15 -1.76 13.11
C ALA A 61 -15.83 -2.40 12.63
N LEU A 62 -15.44 -3.53 13.23
CA LEU A 62 -14.18 -4.19 12.89
C LEU A 62 -14.27 -4.90 11.55
N VAL A 63 -13.35 -4.61 10.64
CA VAL A 63 -13.16 -5.31 9.36
C VAL A 63 -11.85 -6.08 9.41
N VAL A 64 -11.87 -7.37 9.03
CA VAL A 64 -10.69 -8.25 9.00
C VAL A 64 -10.62 -8.89 7.62
N ASN A 65 -9.43 -8.87 7.01
CA ASN A 65 -9.17 -9.40 5.66
C ASN A 65 -10.17 -8.90 4.60
N PRO A 66 -10.29 -7.58 4.38
CA PRO A 66 -11.23 -7.03 3.41
C PRO A 66 -10.89 -7.51 1.99
N ALA A 67 -11.90 -7.95 1.24
CA ALA A 67 -11.80 -8.29 -0.17
C ALA A 67 -12.09 -7.09 -1.08
N LYS A 68 -11.49 -5.93 -0.77
CA LYS A 68 -11.60 -4.69 -1.56
C LYS A 68 -10.37 -3.80 -1.34
N ALA A 69 -10.10 -2.94 -2.31
CA ALA A 69 -9.11 -1.86 -2.21
C ALA A 69 -9.80 -0.49 -2.24
N CYS A 70 -9.02 0.60 -2.16
CA CYS A 70 -9.55 1.97 -2.25
C CYS A 70 -9.59 2.50 -3.69
N GLN A 71 -10.39 3.54 -3.92
CA GLN A 71 -10.74 4.05 -5.25
C GLN A 71 -9.55 4.40 -6.16
N PRO A 72 -8.48 5.08 -5.70
CA PRO A 72 -7.45 5.56 -6.61
C PRO A 72 -6.62 4.43 -7.25
N LEU A 73 -6.63 3.22 -6.67
CA LEU A 73 -6.08 2.04 -7.36
C LEU A 73 -6.79 1.79 -8.69
N GLY A 74 -8.12 1.92 -8.71
CA GLY A 74 -8.94 1.79 -9.91
C GLY A 74 -8.72 2.94 -10.90
N ALA A 75 -8.56 4.17 -10.40
CA ALA A 75 -8.25 5.34 -11.24
C ALA A 75 -6.90 5.19 -11.96
N VAL A 76 -5.85 4.75 -11.23
CA VAL A 76 -4.54 4.44 -11.82
C VAL A 76 -4.65 3.34 -12.87
N PHE A 77 -5.39 2.27 -12.57
CA PHE A 77 -5.62 1.19 -13.53
C PHE A 77 -6.33 1.66 -14.79
N ALA A 78 -7.38 2.46 -14.66
CA ALA A 78 -8.14 2.99 -15.79
C ALA A 78 -7.28 3.93 -16.66
N ALA A 79 -6.52 4.83 -16.03
CA ALA A 79 -5.65 5.77 -16.73
C ALA A 79 -4.55 5.07 -17.53
N ALA A 80 -4.03 3.93 -17.07
CA ALA A 80 -3.04 3.14 -17.80
C ALA A 80 -3.58 2.57 -19.13
N GLY A 81 -4.91 2.56 -19.34
CA GLY A 81 -5.55 2.10 -20.57
C GLY A 81 -5.57 3.11 -21.72
N PHE A 82 -5.10 4.35 -21.50
CA PHE A 82 -5.10 5.41 -22.51
C PHE A 82 -3.70 5.65 -23.09
N GLU A 83 -3.63 6.00 -24.38
CA GLU A 83 -2.37 6.19 -25.11
C GLU A 83 -1.47 7.21 -24.40
N ARG A 84 -0.22 6.81 -24.07
CA ARG A 84 0.81 7.66 -23.43
C ARG A 84 0.25 8.50 -22.28
N THR A 85 -0.60 7.92 -21.44
CA THR A 85 -1.24 8.59 -20.32
C THR A 85 -0.50 8.30 -19.01
N MET A 86 -0.17 9.34 -18.24
CA MET A 86 0.42 9.21 -16.91
C MET A 86 -0.65 9.39 -15.84
N SER A 87 -0.81 8.40 -14.96
CA SER A 87 -1.65 8.56 -13.76
C SER A 87 -0.97 9.50 -12.78
N PHE A 88 -1.64 10.58 -12.41
CA PHE A 88 -1.19 11.55 -11.43
C PHE A 88 -2.16 11.54 -10.25
N VAL A 89 -1.71 11.08 -9.08
CA VAL A 89 -2.55 11.03 -7.89
C VAL A 89 -2.21 12.22 -6.99
N HIS A 90 -3.07 13.22 -6.97
CA HIS A 90 -2.94 14.39 -6.13
C HIS A 90 -3.12 14.01 -4.65
N GLY A 91 -2.11 14.32 -3.83
CA GLY A 91 -2.09 14.00 -2.40
C GLY A 91 -0.82 13.28 -1.94
N SER A 92 -0.99 12.37 -0.99
CA SER A 92 0.13 11.74 -0.27
C SER A 92 0.83 10.66 -1.11
N GLN A 93 2.15 10.79 -1.28
CA GLN A 93 2.97 9.90 -2.12
C GLN A 93 2.97 8.42 -1.69
N GLY A 94 2.73 8.13 -0.40
CA GLY A 94 2.66 6.76 0.11
C GLY A 94 1.56 5.93 -0.57
N CYS A 95 0.46 6.57 -0.96
CA CYS A 95 -0.63 5.94 -1.71
C CYS A 95 -0.12 5.42 -3.06
N VAL A 96 0.60 6.24 -3.81
CA VAL A 96 1.11 5.89 -5.14
C VAL A 96 2.13 4.75 -5.09
N ALA A 97 2.99 4.73 -4.08
CA ALA A 97 3.91 3.60 -3.87
C ALA A 97 3.16 2.27 -3.68
N TYR A 98 2.06 2.28 -2.92
CA TYR A 98 1.20 1.10 -2.75
C TYR A 98 0.49 0.70 -4.04
N TYR A 99 -0.09 1.64 -4.78
CA TYR A 99 -0.81 1.32 -6.02
C TYR A 99 0.10 0.68 -7.06
N ARG A 100 1.27 1.30 -7.29
CA ARG A 100 2.28 0.76 -8.22
C ARG A 100 2.73 -0.64 -7.80
N SER A 101 3.08 -0.81 -6.52
CA SER A 101 3.52 -2.11 -5.99
C SER A 101 2.42 -3.18 -6.10
N HIS A 102 1.16 -2.81 -5.88
CA HIS A 102 0.03 -3.73 -5.93
C HIS A 102 -0.19 -4.25 -7.36
N LEU A 103 -0.23 -3.33 -8.34
CA LEU A 103 -0.37 -3.68 -9.75
C LEU A 103 0.84 -4.46 -10.28
N SER A 104 2.06 -4.01 -9.98
CA SER A 104 3.28 -4.71 -10.39
C SER A 104 3.41 -6.11 -9.79
N ARG A 105 2.99 -6.34 -8.53
CA ARG A 105 3.00 -7.68 -7.95
C ARG A 105 2.01 -8.61 -8.63
N HIS A 106 0.88 -8.10 -9.13
CA HIS A 106 -0.12 -8.89 -9.84
C HIS A 106 0.32 -9.19 -11.27
N PHE A 107 0.62 -8.16 -12.07
CA PHE A 107 0.92 -8.29 -13.49
C PHE A 107 2.36 -8.67 -13.81
N LYS A 108 3.28 -8.56 -12.83
CA LYS A 108 4.73 -8.73 -13.01
C LYS A 108 5.38 -7.72 -13.96
N GLU A 109 4.69 -6.62 -14.20
CA GLU A 109 5.11 -5.54 -15.10
C GLU A 109 5.31 -4.21 -14.34
N PRO A 110 6.05 -3.25 -14.93
CA PRO A 110 6.11 -1.90 -14.39
C PRO A 110 4.72 -1.26 -14.32
N SER A 111 4.41 -0.62 -13.20
CA SER A 111 3.23 0.25 -13.06
C SER A 111 3.71 1.67 -12.79
N SER A 112 3.49 2.56 -13.76
CA SER A 112 3.90 3.96 -13.71
C SER A 112 2.75 4.83 -13.23
N ALA A 113 3.00 5.58 -12.15
CA ALA A 113 2.11 6.59 -11.61
C ALA A 113 2.95 7.58 -10.80
N VAL A 114 2.52 8.84 -10.74
CA VAL A 114 3.18 9.92 -10.02
C VAL A 114 2.27 10.52 -8.94
N SER A 115 2.86 11.29 -8.04
CA SER A 115 2.22 11.94 -6.90
C SER A 115 2.56 13.42 -6.90
N SER A 116 1.62 14.27 -6.47
CA SER A 116 1.91 15.68 -6.17
C SER A 116 2.71 15.87 -4.88
N SER A 117 2.77 14.81 -4.05
CA SER A 117 3.63 14.69 -2.86
C SER A 117 3.34 15.76 -1.82
N MET A 118 2.06 15.98 -1.56
CA MET A 118 1.61 16.85 -0.49
C MET A 118 2.11 16.34 0.86
N THR A 119 2.65 17.26 1.66
CA THR A 119 3.10 17.07 3.03
C THR A 119 2.10 17.72 4.00
N GLU A 120 2.39 17.67 5.31
CA GLU A 120 1.51 18.24 6.34
C GLU A 120 1.26 19.75 6.17
N ASP A 121 2.21 20.51 5.61
CA ASP A 121 2.04 21.95 5.34
C ASP A 121 0.84 22.24 4.42
N ALA A 122 0.52 21.32 3.51
CA ALA A 122 -0.62 21.43 2.62
C ALA A 122 -1.97 21.34 3.36
N ALA A 123 -1.99 20.84 4.60
CA ALA A 123 -3.19 20.89 5.44
C ALA A 123 -3.56 22.33 5.85
N VAL A 124 -2.60 23.26 5.84
CA VAL A 124 -2.84 24.69 6.14
C VAL A 124 -3.13 25.49 4.88
N PHE A 125 -2.37 25.24 3.80
CA PHE A 125 -2.36 26.10 2.61
C PHE A 125 -3.00 25.48 1.37
N GLY A 126 -3.49 24.24 1.46
CA GLY A 126 -3.97 23.48 0.31
C GLY A 126 -2.84 22.97 -0.59
N GLY A 127 -3.20 22.16 -1.58
CA GLY A 127 -2.27 21.48 -2.48
C GLY A 127 -1.93 22.21 -3.78
N LEU A 128 -2.27 23.50 -3.95
CA LEU A 128 -2.15 24.19 -5.25
C LEU A 128 -0.73 24.13 -5.81
N LYS A 129 0.27 24.53 -5.02
CA LYS A 129 1.67 24.52 -5.45
C LYS A 129 2.14 23.12 -5.83
N ASN A 130 1.69 22.09 -5.10
CA ASN A 130 1.98 20.71 -5.43
C ASN A 130 1.40 20.29 -6.79
N MET A 131 0.21 20.79 -7.15
CA MET A 131 -0.39 20.55 -8.45
C MET A 131 0.42 21.24 -9.56
N VAL A 132 0.73 22.53 -9.41
CA VAL A 132 1.48 23.32 -10.40
C VAL A 132 2.85 22.69 -10.67
N ASP A 133 3.67 22.55 -9.62
CA ASP A 133 5.01 21.99 -9.73
C ASP A 133 4.95 20.51 -10.18
N GLY A 134 3.97 19.75 -9.68
CA GLY A 134 3.80 18.34 -10.00
C GLY A 134 3.47 18.09 -11.47
N LEU A 135 2.53 18.85 -12.04
CA LEU A 135 2.14 18.73 -13.44
C LEU A 135 3.31 19.12 -14.36
N ALA A 136 3.97 20.25 -14.09
CA ALA A 136 5.12 20.72 -14.87
C ALA A 136 6.27 19.68 -14.87
N ASN A 137 6.62 19.15 -13.69
CA ASN A 137 7.66 18.13 -13.55
C ASN A 137 7.28 16.82 -14.25
N THR A 138 6.03 16.38 -14.10
CA THR A 138 5.53 15.15 -14.74
C THR A 138 5.58 15.25 -16.25
N TYR A 139 5.12 16.38 -16.80
CA TYR A 139 5.12 16.64 -18.23
C TYR A 139 6.53 16.64 -18.79
N LYS A 140 7.45 17.40 -18.15
CA LYS A 140 8.83 17.55 -18.61
C LYS A 140 9.66 16.27 -18.53
N LEU A 141 9.46 15.45 -17.49
CA LEU A 141 10.30 14.27 -17.24
C LEU A 141 9.84 13.02 -18.00
N TYR A 142 8.53 12.86 -18.19
CA TYR A 142 7.95 11.62 -18.72
C TYR A 142 7.29 11.77 -20.09
N ASP A 143 7.19 12.99 -20.63
CA ASP A 143 6.61 13.30 -21.95
C ASP A 143 5.27 12.57 -22.20
N PRO A 144 4.26 12.65 -21.30
CA PRO A 144 2.96 12.04 -21.54
C PRO A 144 2.13 12.82 -22.56
N LYS A 145 1.28 12.14 -23.34
CA LYS A 145 0.25 12.80 -24.16
C LYS A 145 -0.92 13.33 -23.32
N MET A 146 -1.17 12.70 -22.17
CA MET A 146 -2.22 13.09 -21.23
C MET A 146 -1.80 12.79 -19.79
N ILE A 147 -2.14 13.67 -18.87
CA ILE A 147 -2.03 13.41 -17.42
C ILE A 147 -3.44 13.23 -16.87
N ALA A 148 -3.71 12.06 -16.29
CA ALA A 148 -5.00 11.73 -15.70
C ALA A 148 -4.93 11.92 -14.17
N VAL A 149 -5.59 12.96 -13.67
CA VAL A 149 -5.56 13.33 -12.25
C VAL A 149 -6.64 12.59 -11.45
N SER A 150 -6.25 12.05 -10.30
CA SER A 150 -7.14 11.50 -9.27
C SER A 150 -6.66 11.92 -7.88
N THR A 151 -7.36 11.60 -6.80
CA THR A 151 -7.05 12.11 -5.45
C THR A 151 -6.82 11.01 -4.42
N THR A 152 -5.93 11.27 -3.47
CA THR A 152 -5.86 10.49 -2.22
C THR A 152 -6.85 11.03 -1.20
N CYS A 153 -7.14 10.25 -0.16
CA CYS A 153 -8.04 10.67 0.91
C CYS A 153 -7.58 11.95 1.65
N MET A 154 -6.28 12.27 1.70
CA MET A 154 -5.81 13.50 2.33
C MET A 154 -6.25 14.75 1.56
N ALA A 155 -6.10 14.76 0.24
CA ALA A 155 -6.52 15.87 -0.61
C ALA A 155 -8.05 16.06 -0.57
N GLU A 156 -8.79 14.95 -0.52
CA GLU A 156 -10.26 14.96 -0.35
C GLU A 156 -10.70 15.58 0.98
N VAL A 157 -10.03 15.23 2.09
CA VAL A 157 -10.37 15.76 3.42
C VAL A 157 -10.04 17.25 3.54
N ILE A 158 -8.93 17.70 2.95
CA ILE A 158 -8.57 19.12 2.91
C ILE A 158 -9.56 19.91 2.03
N GLY A 159 -10.11 19.27 1.00
CA GLY A 159 -11.09 19.88 0.10
C GLY A 159 -10.45 20.65 -1.06
N ASP A 160 -9.32 20.15 -1.58
CA ASP A 160 -8.64 20.77 -2.73
C ASP A 160 -9.54 20.77 -3.99
N ASP A 161 -9.77 21.95 -4.57
CA ASP A 161 -10.47 22.09 -5.84
C ASP A 161 -9.54 21.75 -7.01
N LEU A 162 -9.63 20.50 -7.48
CA LEU A 162 -8.82 20.02 -8.60
C LEU A 162 -9.02 20.85 -9.87
N HIS A 163 -10.25 21.31 -10.14
CA HIS A 163 -10.53 22.02 -11.38
C HIS A 163 -9.82 23.37 -11.39
N GLY A 164 -10.02 24.17 -10.34
CA GLY A 164 -9.33 25.44 -10.17
C GLY A 164 -7.80 25.27 -10.13
N PHE A 165 -7.28 24.22 -9.48
CA PHE A 165 -5.84 23.98 -9.42
C PHE A 165 -5.24 23.64 -10.78
N ILE A 166 -5.94 22.85 -11.61
CA ILE A 166 -5.48 22.49 -12.96
C ILE A 166 -5.55 23.68 -13.91
N GLU A 167 -6.56 24.54 -13.79
CA GLU A 167 -6.65 25.78 -14.58
C GLU A 167 -5.49 26.73 -14.23
N ASN A 168 -5.28 27.00 -12.94
CA ASN A 168 -4.16 27.82 -12.49
C ASN A 168 -2.79 27.26 -12.93
N ALA A 169 -2.62 25.94 -12.89
CA ALA A 169 -1.39 25.31 -13.35
C ALA A 169 -1.12 25.55 -14.85
N LYS A 170 -2.15 25.61 -15.70
CA LYS A 170 -1.98 25.94 -17.12
C LYS A 170 -1.67 27.41 -17.35
N ASP A 171 -2.21 28.29 -16.50
CA ASP A 171 -1.98 29.73 -16.59
C ASP A 171 -0.56 30.11 -16.15
N GLU A 172 0.02 29.38 -15.18
CA GLU A 172 1.37 29.61 -14.67
C GLU A 172 2.51 29.02 -15.54
N GLY A 173 2.20 28.06 -16.44
CA GLY A 173 3.13 27.52 -17.44
C GLY A 173 3.51 26.06 -17.24
#